data_AF-J2JY42-F1
#
_entry.id   AF-J2JY42-F1
#
_cell.length_a   1.000
_cell.length_b   1.000
_cell.length_c   1.000
_cell.angle_alpha   90.00
_cell.angle_beta   90.00
_cell.angle_gamma   90.00
#
_symmetry.space_group_name_H-M   'P 1'
#
loop_
_entity.id
_entity.type
_entity.pdbx_description
1 polymer ?
#
loop_
_entity_poly.entity_id
_entity_poly.type
_entity_poly.pdbx_seq_one_letter_code
_entity_poly.pdbx_strand_id
1 'polypeptide(L)'
;MFTRRLLTAAVLAASLATLTSCKGEDPAASSEASASSASSPESTPTDAPSDQPSPSASASSGQKDLPIDPEPSSDCTAAKLPKGHRMVQVTRAPAGGQLPVKEAQFACDPNGGGYAGTGKAGQYRLAAGATAELTTSATGHRTVPLAALSEHLTACLKHDQVKAPLACSGDIYELTLNGSGAVSHLREVWHS
;
A
#
# COMPACT_ATOMS: atom_id res chain seq x y z
N MET A 1 -27.86 -42.91 14.65
CA MET A 1 -27.90 -42.91 13.18
C MET A 1 -29.15 -42.18 12.74
N PHE A 2 -29.04 -40.93 12.29
CA PHE A 2 -30.18 -40.21 11.70
C PHE A 2 -29.73 -39.55 10.41
N THR A 3 -30.03 -40.23 9.30
CA THR A 3 -29.84 -39.77 7.95
C THR A 3 -31.06 -38.95 7.54
N ARG A 4 -30.91 -37.66 7.28
CA ARG A 4 -31.92 -36.88 6.54
C ARG A 4 -31.25 -36.20 5.35
N ARG A 5 -31.44 -36.83 4.18
CA ARG A 5 -31.33 -36.20 2.86
C ARG A 5 -32.62 -35.42 2.63
N LEU A 6 -32.53 -34.14 2.26
CA LEU A 6 -33.53 -33.49 1.41
C LEU A 6 -32.80 -32.61 0.39
N LEU A 7 -33.00 -33.00 -0.87
CA LEU A 7 -32.67 -32.27 -2.09
C LEU A 7 -33.68 -31.14 -2.29
N THR A 8 -33.20 -29.96 -2.67
CA THR A 8 -34.01 -29.04 -3.49
C THR A 8 -33.11 -28.21 -4.40
N ALA A 9 -33.20 -28.50 -5.69
CA ALA A 9 -32.66 -27.71 -6.76
C ALA A 9 -33.60 -26.54 -7.06
N ALA A 10 -33.04 -25.35 -7.37
CA ALA A 10 -33.73 -24.30 -8.08
C ALA A 10 -32.75 -23.66 -9.08
N VAL A 11 -32.98 -23.98 -10.35
CA VAL A 11 -32.43 -23.30 -11.52
C VAL A 11 -33.45 -22.23 -11.91
N LEU A 12 -33.02 -20.99 -12.19
CA LEU A 12 -33.59 -20.16 -13.26
C LEU A 12 -32.67 -18.98 -13.58
N ALA A 13 -32.53 -18.79 -14.88
CA ALA A 13 -31.58 -17.93 -15.58
C ALA A 13 -32.16 -16.55 -15.92
N ALA A 14 -31.24 -15.69 -16.37
CA ALA A 14 -31.41 -14.59 -17.32
C ALA A 14 -32.16 -13.33 -16.85
N SER A 15 -31.38 -12.28 -16.55
CA SER A 15 -31.78 -10.89 -16.77
C SER A 15 -30.94 -10.29 -17.91
N LEU A 16 -31.65 -9.94 -18.99
CA LEU A 16 -31.15 -9.27 -20.18
C LEU A 16 -30.85 -7.79 -19.90
N ALA A 17 -29.87 -7.27 -20.64
CA ALA A 17 -29.37 -5.91 -20.60
C ALA A 17 -30.35 -4.89 -21.22
N THR A 18 -30.30 -3.65 -20.72
CA THR A 18 -30.62 -2.45 -21.50
C THR A 18 -29.54 -1.39 -21.29
N LEU A 19 -28.64 -1.29 -22.27
CA LEU A 19 -27.72 -0.18 -22.45
C LEU A 19 -28.51 1.00 -23.02
N THR A 20 -28.72 2.05 -22.23
CA THR A 20 -29.11 3.35 -22.76
C THR A 20 -27.82 4.17 -22.98
N SER A 21 -27.51 4.34 -24.26
CA SER A 21 -26.43 5.14 -24.79
C SER A 21 -26.93 6.58 -24.93
N CYS A 22 -26.56 7.47 -24.01
CA CYS A 22 -26.76 8.91 -24.20
C CYS A 22 -25.59 9.50 -24.98
N LYS A 23 -25.86 9.74 -26.26
CA LYS A 23 -25.08 10.48 -27.24
C LYS A 23 -25.57 11.93 -27.29
N GLY A 24 -24.65 12.88 -27.47
CA GLY A 24 -24.92 14.28 -27.87
C GLY A 24 -24.13 15.28 -27.01
N GLU A 25 -22.90 15.64 -27.38
CA GLU A 25 -22.50 16.77 -28.27
C GLU A 25 -22.80 18.17 -27.69
N ASP A 26 -21.70 18.84 -27.27
CA ASP A 26 -21.46 20.29 -27.05
C ASP A 26 -22.00 21.19 -28.18
N PRO A 27 -22.29 22.50 -28.00
CA PRO A 27 -21.41 23.47 -27.32
C PRO A 27 -22.08 24.67 -26.61
N ALA A 28 -21.37 25.37 -25.73
CA ALA A 28 -21.36 26.85 -25.70
C ALA A 28 -20.37 27.39 -24.66
N ALA A 29 -19.53 28.30 -25.15
CA ALA A 29 -18.65 29.13 -24.38
C ALA A 29 -19.40 29.98 -23.33
N SER A 30 -18.78 30.12 -22.16
CA SER A 30 -18.77 31.38 -21.42
C SER A 30 -17.43 31.51 -20.71
N SER A 31 -16.61 32.40 -21.26
CA SER A 31 -15.48 33.01 -20.58
C SER A 31 -16.02 33.85 -19.43
N GLU A 32 -15.52 33.65 -18.21
CA GLU A 32 -15.31 34.75 -17.27
C GLU A 32 -13.98 34.54 -16.55
N ALA A 33 -13.06 35.43 -16.87
CA ALA A 33 -11.85 35.68 -16.11
C ALA A 33 -12.23 36.31 -14.78
N SER A 34 -11.62 35.86 -13.69
CA SER A 34 -11.39 36.70 -12.52
C SER A 34 -10.02 36.38 -11.95
N ALA A 35 -9.25 37.46 -11.84
CA ALA A 35 -7.84 37.49 -11.52
C ALA A 35 -7.60 37.64 -10.02
N SER A 36 -6.34 37.39 -9.64
CA SER A 36 -5.65 37.92 -8.45
C SER A 36 -6.05 37.29 -7.11
N SER A 37 -5.15 36.92 -6.20
CA SER A 37 -3.87 37.57 -5.89
C SER A 37 -2.88 36.57 -5.27
N ALA A 38 -1.61 36.75 -5.63
CA ALA A 38 -0.45 36.19 -4.96
C ALA A 38 -0.32 36.76 -3.53
N SER A 39 0.22 35.97 -2.62
CA SER A 39 0.82 36.46 -1.38
C SER A 39 2.03 35.58 -1.06
N SER A 40 3.19 36.09 -1.45
CA SER A 40 4.50 35.59 -1.01
C SER A 40 4.79 36.14 0.38
N PRO A 41 5.24 35.32 1.34
CA PRO A 41 5.99 35.83 2.47
C PRO A 41 7.47 35.95 2.11
N GLU A 42 7.91 37.20 2.13
CA GLU A 42 9.30 37.65 2.12
C GLU A 42 9.99 37.24 3.43
N SER A 43 11.19 36.66 3.34
CA SER A 43 12.10 36.50 4.48
C SER A 43 13.53 36.44 3.98
N THR A 44 14.21 37.58 4.11
CA THR A 44 15.68 37.70 4.18
C THR A 44 15.94 38.60 5.39
N PRO A 45 16.96 38.32 6.23
CA PRO A 45 18.28 38.84 5.88
C PRO A 45 19.50 38.02 6.37
N THR A 46 20.67 38.41 5.83
CA THR A 46 21.99 38.53 6.49
C THR A 46 23.11 37.57 6.05
N ASP A 47 23.95 38.07 5.11
CA ASP A 47 25.42 37.93 4.96
C ASP A 47 26.19 37.92 6.30
N ALA A 48 27.40 37.39 6.50
CA ALA A 48 28.35 36.53 5.79
C ALA A 48 29.50 36.21 6.80
N PRO A 49 30.74 35.86 6.39
CA PRO A 49 31.50 34.71 6.86
C PRO A 49 32.40 34.98 8.09
N SER A 50 32.89 33.91 8.73
CA SER A 50 34.08 34.01 9.58
C SER A 50 34.92 32.74 9.51
N ASP A 51 36.19 32.99 9.25
CA ASP A 51 37.29 32.08 9.08
C ASP A 51 37.60 31.18 10.29
N GLN A 52 38.20 30.04 9.93
CA GLN A 52 38.99 29.08 10.69
C GLN A 52 39.85 29.68 11.84
N PRO A 53 40.14 28.89 12.90
CA PRO A 53 41.29 27.98 12.78
C PRO A 53 41.09 26.58 13.37
N SER A 54 41.82 25.67 12.73
CA SER A 54 42.09 24.28 13.08
C SER A 54 42.84 24.15 14.43
N PRO A 55 42.66 23.04 15.15
CA PRO A 55 43.84 22.36 15.67
C PRO A 55 43.94 20.91 15.18
N SER A 56 45.11 20.64 14.60
CA SER A 56 45.65 19.30 14.38
C SER A 56 45.75 18.54 15.70
N ALA A 57 45.23 17.32 15.73
CA ALA A 57 45.71 16.26 16.62
C ALA A 57 45.94 15.01 15.78
N SER A 58 47.20 14.82 15.38
CA SER A 58 47.72 13.52 14.97
C SER A 58 47.82 12.62 16.19
N ALA A 59 47.18 11.45 16.13
CA ALA A 59 47.59 10.28 16.87
C ALA A 59 47.35 9.04 16.00
N SER A 60 48.41 8.63 15.31
CA SER A 60 48.56 7.29 14.77
C SER A 60 48.63 6.28 15.90
N SER A 61 47.88 5.19 15.79
CA SER A 61 48.35 3.78 15.88
C SER A 61 47.23 2.89 16.41
N GLY A 62 46.77 1.95 15.59
CA GLY A 62 45.85 0.90 16.01
C GLY A 62 44.85 0.45 14.96
N GLN A 63 45.29 0.12 13.73
CA GLN A 63 44.48 -0.65 12.79
C GLN A 63 44.21 -2.03 13.40
N LYS A 64 43.05 -2.17 14.05
CA LYS A 64 42.30 -3.42 14.11
C LYS A 64 41.24 -3.29 13.05
N ASP A 65 41.25 -4.22 12.09
CA ASP A 65 40.19 -4.46 11.12
C ASP A 65 38.81 -4.24 11.75
N LEU A 66 38.22 -3.08 11.47
CA LEU A 66 36.80 -2.88 11.67
C LEU A 66 36.11 -3.63 10.53
N PRO A 67 35.03 -4.38 10.82
CA PRO A 67 34.24 -5.02 9.77
C PRO A 67 33.85 -3.97 8.74
N ILE A 68 34.33 -4.17 7.51
CA ILE A 68 33.88 -3.40 6.35
C ILE A 68 32.36 -3.47 6.34
N ASP A 69 31.74 -2.28 6.32
CA ASP A 69 30.31 -2.08 6.09
C ASP A 69 29.88 -3.01 4.95
N PRO A 70 28.94 -3.95 5.16
CA PRO A 70 28.60 -4.91 4.13
C PRO A 70 28.11 -4.13 2.91
N GLU A 71 28.87 -4.19 1.81
CA GLU A 71 28.43 -3.66 0.52
C GLU A 71 26.98 -4.11 0.29
N PRO A 72 26.08 -3.21 -0.17
CA PRO A 72 24.70 -3.59 -0.42
C PRO A 72 24.73 -4.78 -1.38
N SER A 73 24.24 -5.93 -0.91
CA SER A 73 24.24 -7.16 -1.69
C SER A 73 23.58 -6.88 -3.02
N SER A 74 24.31 -7.10 -4.12
CA SER A 74 23.88 -6.80 -5.49
C SER A 74 22.65 -7.60 -5.92
N ASP A 75 22.24 -8.56 -5.09
CA ASP A 75 21.15 -9.50 -5.33
C ASP A 75 19.79 -8.89 -5.01
N CYS A 76 19.43 -7.81 -5.70
CA CYS A 76 18.07 -7.28 -5.67
C CYS A 76 17.12 -8.28 -6.35
N THR A 77 16.53 -9.18 -5.56
CA THR A 77 15.65 -10.25 -6.03
C THR A 77 14.37 -10.29 -5.22
N ALA A 78 13.23 -10.35 -5.91
CA ALA A 78 11.93 -10.50 -5.27
C ALA A 78 11.84 -11.83 -4.50
N ALA A 79 11.29 -11.79 -3.29
CA ALA A 79 10.97 -13.00 -2.54
C ALA A 79 9.95 -13.86 -3.32
N LYS A 80 10.18 -15.17 -3.38
CA LYS A 80 9.25 -16.10 -4.02
C LYS A 80 8.02 -16.28 -3.14
N LEU A 81 6.86 -15.88 -3.65
CA LEU A 81 5.59 -16.03 -2.95
C LEU A 81 5.11 -17.50 -2.95
N PRO A 82 4.48 -17.96 -1.84
CA PRO A 82 3.82 -19.26 -1.83
C PRO A 82 2.66 -19.35 -2.83
N LYS A 83 2.27 -20.57 -3.18
CA LYS A 83 1.11 -20.79 -4.07
C LYS A 83 -0.16 -20.24 -3.41
N GLY A 84 -0.94 -19.47 -4.17
CA GLY A 84 -2.15 -18.82 -3.67
C GLY A 84 -1.90 -17.46 -3.03
N HIS A 85 -0.64 -17.01 -2.97
CA HIS A 85 -0.30 -15.68 -2.47
C HIS A 85 -0.15 -14.68 -3.63
N ARG A 86 -0.46 -13.41 -3.36
CA ARG A 86 -0.37 -12.29 -4.31
C ARG A 86 0.14 -11.05 -3.59
N MET A 87 0.98 -10.27 -4.25
CA MET A 87 1.38 -8.95 -3.76
C MET A 87 0.51 -7.91 -4.46
N VAL A 88 -0.09 -7.03 -3.68
CA VAL A 88 -1.00 -6.01 -4.21
C VAL A 88 -0.75 -4.68 -3.54
N GLN A 89 -1.09 -3.61 -4.26
CA GLN A 89 -1.26 -2.29 -3.70
C GLN A 89 -2.75 -2.05 -3.44
N VAL A 90 -3.15 -1.89 -2.19
CA VAL A 90 -4.52 -1.56 -1.82
C VAL A 90 -4.80 -0.10 -2.14
N THR A 91 -5.82 0.16 -2.93
CA THR A 91 -6.08 1.52 -3.43
C THR A 91 -7.13 2.27 -2.62
N ARG A 92 -8.00 1.54 -1.90
CA ARG A 92 -9.02 2.08 -0.99
C ARG A 92 -9.36 1.03 0.08
N ALA A 93 -9.97 1.48 1.17
CA ALA A 93 -10.53 0.58 2.17
C ALA A 93 -11.58 -0.38 1.56
N PRO A 94 -11.67 -1.63 2.06
CA PRO A 94 -12.68 -2.57 1.60
C PRO A 94 -14.11 -2.07 1.80
N ALA A 95 -14.98 -2.34 0.82
CA ALA A 95 -16.39 -2.02 0.87
C ALA A 95 -17.22 -3.10 0.16
N GLY A 96 -18.39 -3.43 0.70
CA GLY A 96 -19.30 -4.42 0.09
C GLY A 96 -18.70 -5.81 -0.09
N GLY A 97 -17.73 -6.20 0.75
CA GLY A 97 -17.00 -7.47 0.62
C GLY A 97 -15.96 -7.50 -0.50
N GLN A 98 -15.62 -6.34 -1.07
CA GLN A 98 -14.61 -6.19 -2.12
C GLN A 98 -13.39 -5.43 -1.62
N LEU A 99 -12.21 -5.85 -2.04
CA LEU A 99 -10.93 -5.19 -1.80
C LEU A 99 -10.40 -4.61 -3.13
N PRO A 100 -10.44 -3.28 -3.31
CA PRO A 100 -9.93 -2.63 -4.52
C PRO A 100 -8.40 -2.51 -4.50
N VAL A 101 -7.74 -3.05 -5.52
CA VAL A 101 -6.28 -3.17 -5.55
C VAL A 101 -5.68 -2.91 -6.93
N LYS A 102 -4.36 -2.75 -7.00
CA LYS A 102 -3.54 -3.00 -8.19
C LYS A 102 -2.61 -4.18 -7.89
N GLU A 103 -2.29 -5.00 -8.89
CA GLU A 103 -1.26 -6.03 -8.73
C GLU A 103 0.10 -5.34 -8.50
N ALA A 104 0.83 -5.73 -7.46
CA ALA A 104 2.12 -5.14 -7.15
C ALA A 104 3.25 -5.98 -7.76
N GLN A 105 4.19 -5.29 -8.41
CA GLN A 105 5.40 -5.90 -8.94
C GLN A 105 6.60 -5.38 -8.16
N PHE A 106 7.55 -6.28 -7.92
CA PHE A 106 8.83 -5.91 -7.32
C PHE A 106 9.71 -5.28 -8.38
N ALA A 107 10.31 -4.13 -8.06
CA ALA A 107 11.28 -3.45 -8.90
C ALA A 107 12.52 -3.12 -8.06
N CYS A 108 13.69 -3.22 -8.69
CA CYS A 108 14.94 -2.85 -8.08
C CYS A 108 15.19 -1.35 -8.16
N ASP A 109 15.73 -0.81 -7.08
CA ASP A 109 16.19 0.57 -6.98
C ASP A 109 17.53 0.60 -6.21
N PRO A 110 18.22 1.74 -6.15
CA PRO A 110 19.49 1.85 -5.42
C PRO A 110 19.42 1.50 -3.92
N ASN A 111 18.23 1.38 -3.33
CA ASN A 111 18.01 1.06 -1.91
C ASN A 111 17.62 -0.42 -1.69
N GLY A 112 17.74 -1.28 -2.71
CA GLY A 112 17.45 -2.71 -2.60
C GLY A 112 16.09 -3.14 -3.15
N GLY A 113 15.30 -2.20 -3.67
CA GLY A 113 14.04 -2.48 -4.36
C GLY A 113 12.81 -2.58 -3.46
N GLY A 114 11.65 -2.56 -4.10
CA GLY A 114 10.35 -2.56 -3.42
C GLY A 114 9.21 -2.97 -4.33
N TYR A 115 8.06 -3.22 -3.73
CA TYR A 115 6.82 -3.51 -4.45
C TYR A 115 6.06 -2.22 -4.73
N ALA A 116 5.59 -2.07 -5.97
CA ALA A 116 4.71 -0.98 -6.35
C ALA A 116 3.52 -1.51 -7.17
N GLY A 117 2.34 -0.93 -6.97
CA GLY A 117 1.16 -1.26 -7.76
C GLY A 117 1.36 -0.90 -9.22
N THR A 118 1.23 -1.88 -10.10
CA THR A 118 1.37 -1.73 -11.54
C THR A 118 0.05 -2.06 -12.25
N GLY A 119 -0.16 -1.46 -13.42
CA GLY A 119 -1.30 -1.79 -14.28
C GLY A 119 -2.66 -1.24 -13.82
N LYS A 120 -3.73 -1.92 -14.30
CA LYS A 120 -5.11 -1.49 -14.08
C LYS A 120 -5.59 -1.89 -12.68
N ALA A 121 -6.36 -1.01 -12.06
CA ALA A 121 -7.04 -1.34 -10.81
C ALA A 121 -8.05 -2.49 -11.02
N GLY A 122 -8.07 -3.41 -10.07
CA GLY A 122 -8.96 -4.56 -9.99
C GLY A 122 -9.58 -4.66 -8.60
N GLN A 123 -10.29 -5.77 -8.36
CA GLN A 123 -10.94 -6.02 -7.08
C GLN A 123 -10.88 -7.51 -6.75
N TYR A 124 -10.57 -7.82 -5.49
CA TYR A 124 -10.71 -9.17 -4.95
C TYR A 124 -11.95 -9.29 -4.07
N ARG A 125 -12.60 -10.46 -4.10
CA ARG A 125 -13.64 -10.80 -3.14
C ARG A 125 -13.00 -11.15 -1.80
N LEU A 126 -13.51 -10.62 -0.71
CA LEU A 126 -13.15 -11.04 0.64
C LEU A 126 -13.94 -12.30 1.01
N ALA A 127 -13.24 -13.32 1.51
CA ALA A 127 -13.87 -14.51 2.03
C ALA A 127 -14.61 -14.20 3.35
N ALA A 128 -15.65 -14.98 3.65
CA ALA A 128 -16.29 -14.91 4.96
C ALA A 128 -15.28 -15.28 6.05
N GLY A 129 -15.16 -14.44 7.09
CA GLY A 129 -14.21 -14.63 8.17
C GLY A 129 -12.75 -14.32 7.81
N ALA A 130 -12.49 -13.63 6.70
CA ALA A 130 -11.15 -13.17 6.39
C ALA A 130 -10.60 -12.26 7.50
N THR A 131 -9.29 -12.32 7.70
CA THR A 131 -8.56 -11.51 8.69
C THR A 131 -7.40 -10.78 8.03
N ALA A 132 -6.82 -9.83 8.75
CA ALA A 132 -5.62 -9.12 8.32
C ALA A 132 -4.56 -9.10 9.43
N GLU A 133 -3.29 -9.12 9.06
CA GLU A 133 -2.15 -8.83 9.90
C GLU A 133 -1.64 -7.43 9.58
N LEU A 134 -1.81 -6.51 10.52
CA LEU A 134 -1.36 -5.12 10.40
C LEU A 134 -0.05 -4.93 11.15
N THR A 135 0.81 -4.09 10.63
CA THR A 135 2.11 -3.80 11.24
C THR A 135 1.94 -3.03 12.54
N THR A 136 2.78 -3.37 13.52
CA THR A 136 2.96 -2.62 14.77
C THR A 136 4.38 -2.04 14.88
N SER A 137 5.31 -2.60 14.12
CA SER A 137 6.72 -2.20 13.98
C SER A 137 7.33 -2.94 12.78
N ALA A 138 8.61 -2.69 12.48
CA ALA A 138 9.35 -3.36 11.40
C ALA A 138 9.30 -4.90 11.44
N THR A 139 9.14 -5.49 12.63
CA THR A 139 9.10 -6.95 12.82
C THR A 139 7.81 -7.42 13.51
N GLY A 140 6.90 -6.50 13.83
CA GLY A 140 5.72 -6.78 14.63
C GLY A 140 4.45 -6.71 13.80
N HIS A 141 3.57 -7.68 13.98
CA HIS A 141 2.24 -7.70 13.38
C HIS A 141 1.17 -8.04 14.41
N ARG A 142 -0.05 -7.59 14.12
CA ARG A 142 -1.24 -7.93 14.90
C ARG A 142 -2.36 -8.39 13.97
N THR A 143 -2.92 -9.55 14.25
CA THR A 143 -4.13 -10.02 13.56
C THR A 143 -5.36 -9.22 13.99
N VAL A 144 -6.14 -8.78 13.03
CA VAL A 144 -7.34 -7.96 13.21
C VAL A 144 -8.49 -8.45 12.29
N PRO A 145 -9.76 -8.19 12.66
CA PRO A 145 -10.89 -8.41 11.77
C PRO A 145 -10.93 -7.37 10.63
N LEU A 146 -11.68 -7.69 9.56
CA LEU A 146 -11.83 -6.79 8.40
C LEU A 146 -12.32 -5.37 8.74
N ALA A 147 -13.17 -5.22 9.77
CA ALA A 147 -13.63 -3.90 10.19
C ALA A 147 -12.46 -2.99 10.63
N ALA A 148 -11.55 -3.53 11.44
CA ALA A 148 -10.36 -2.81 11.89
C ALA A 148 -9.36 -2.59 10.75
N LEU A 149 -9.25 -3.52 9.79
CA LEU A 149 -8.50 -3.30 8.55
C LEU A 149 -9.06 -2.10 7.77
N SER A 150 -10.38 -2.02 7.59
CA SER A 150 -11.01 -0.90 6.84
C SER A 150 -10.76 0.45 7.52
N GLU A 151 -10.85 0.52 8.85
CA GLU A 151 -10.52 1.72 9.62
C GLU A 151 -9.04 2.11 9.45
N HIS A 152 -8.14 1.12 9.59
CA HIS A 152 -6.70 1.32 9.43
C HIS A 152 -6.34 1.82 8.02
N LEU A 153 -6.82 1.16 6.97
CA LEU A 153 -6.59 1.59 5.58
C LEU A 153 -7.16 2.99 5.32
N THR A 154 -8.33 3.30 5.88
CA THR A 154 -8.93 4.63 5.73
C THR A 154 -8.04 5.71 6.33
N ALA A 155 -7.45 5.46 7.49
CA ALA A 155 -6.51 6.39 8.14
C ALA A 155 -5.19 6.47 7.37
N CYS A 156 -4.54 5.33 7.07
CA CYS A 156 -3.23 5.31 6.44
C CYS A 156 -3.23 5.90 5.02
N LEU A 157 -4.26 5.63 4.22
CA LEU A 157 -4.39 6.20 2.88
C LEU A 157 -4.67 7.72 2.89
N LYS A 158 -5.07 8.27 4.03
CA LYS A 158 -5.23 9.71 4.26
C LYS A 158 -4.04 10.34 4.99
N HIS A 159 -3.04 9.54 5.36
CA HIS A 159 -1.93 9.95 6.22
C HIS A 159 -2.37 10.41 7.61
N ASP A 160 -3.48 9.87 8.12
CA ASP A 160 -3.96 10.11 9.49
C ASP A 160 -3.25 9.17 10.48
N GLN A 161 -3.28 9.53 11.77
CA GLN A 161 -2.79 8.64 12.82
C GLN A 161 -3.69 7.42 13.00
N VAL A 162 -3.07 6.24 13.10
CA VAL A 162 -3.75 5.01 13.47
C VAL A 162 -3.70 4.77 14.98
N LYS A 163 -4.65 3.98 15.47
CA LYS A 163 -4.73 3.63 16.88
C LYS A 163 -3.54 2.74 17.29
N ALA A 164 -2.82 3.15 18.32
CA ALA A 164 -1.77 2.33 18.93
C ALA A 164 -2.30 0.92 19.31
N PRO A 165 -1.51 -0.15 19.11
CA PRO A 165 -0.09 -0.15 18.73
C PRO A 165 0.17 -0.27 17.21
N LEU A 166 -0.82 0.00 16.36
CA LEU A 166 -0.67 -0.13 14.91
C LEU A 166 0.19 1.01 14.35
N ALA A 167 0.85 0.76 13.22
CA ALA A 167 1.59 1.75 12.45
C ALA A 167 1.16 1.69 10.98
N CYS A 168 1.14 2.82 10.28
CA CYS A 168 0.97 2.81 8.84
C CYS A 168 2.30 2.50 8.18
N SER A 169 2.39 1.40 7.45
CA SER A 169 3.61 1.02 6.76
C SER A 169 3.52 1.14 5.24
N GLY A 170 2.38 1.59 4.74
CA GLY A 170 2.16 1.85 3.32
C GLY A 170 0.83 1.26 2.86
N ASP A 171 0.76 0.92 1.58
CA ASP A 171 -0.43 0.36 0.95
C ASP A 171 -0.15 -0.98 0.25
N ILE A 172 1.01 -1.58 0.51
CA ILE A 172 1.39 -2.89 -0.04
C ILE A 172 0.99 -4.01 0.91
N TYR A 173 0.25 -4.98 0.37
CA TYR A 173 -0.23 -6.14 1.11
C TYR A 173 0.08 -7.44 0.37
N GLU A 174 0.40 -8.47 1.15
CA GLU A 174 0.38 -9.85 0.69
C GLU A 174 -1.01 -10.43 0.95
N LEU A 175 -1.69 -10.89 -0.10
CA LEU A 175 -2.97 -11.58 -0.02
C LEU A 175 -2.75 -13.09 -0.05
N THR A 176 -3.45 -13.82 0.82
CA THR A 176 -3.65 -15.25 0.67
C THR A 176 -5.04 -15.50 0.12
N LEU A 177 -5.10 -16.17 -1.04
CA LEU A 177 -6.34 -16.57 -1.70
C LEU A 177 -6.71 -18.00 -1.31
N ASN A 178 -7.99 -18.23 -1.04
CA ASN A 178 -8.53 -19.57 -0.81
C ASN A 178 -8.79 -20.30 -2.15
N GLY A 179 -9.31 -21.53 -2.07
CA GLY A 179 -9.60 -22.36 -3.25
C GLY A 179 -10.61 -21.77 -4.25
N SER A 180 -11.41 -20.76 -3.87
CA SER A 180 -12.32 -20.06 -4.77
C SER A 180 -11.74 -18.75 -5.33
N GLY A 181 -10.50 -18.41 -4.98
CA GLY A 181 -9.85 -17.16 -5.37
C GLY A 181 -10.29 -15.95 -4.53
N ALA A 182 -11.03 -16.15 -3.45
CA ALA A 182 -11.36 -15.09 -2.50
C ALA A 182 -10.24 -14.93 -1.46
N VAL A 183 -10.02 -13.71 -1.01
CA VAL A 183 -8.99 -13.37 -0.02
C VAL A 183 -9.42 -13.90 1.34
N SER A 184 -8.66 -14.85 1.88
CA SER A 184 -8.85 -15.38 3.23
C SER A 184 -7.99 -14.67 4.27
N HIS A 185 -6.85 -14.11 3.85
CA HIS A 185 -5.92 -13.42 4.73
C HIS A 185 -5.22 -12.27 3.99
N LEU A 186 -4.94 -11.18 4.69
CA LEU A 186 -4.13 -10.06 4.22
C LEU A 186 -2.99 -9.84 5.20
N ARG A 187 -1.78 -9.55 4.73
CA ARG A 187 -0.67 -9.14 5.59
C ARG A 187 -0.07 -7.85 5.04
N GLU A 188 -0.08 -6.81 5.85
CA GLU A 188 0.61 -5.56 5.52
C GLU A 188 2.11 -5.82 5.46
N VAL A 189 2.74 -5.34 4.37
CA VAL A 189 4.18 -5.46 4.18
C VAL A 189 4.82 -4.22 4.76
N TRP A 190 5.80 -4.40 5.64
CA TRP A 190 6.49 -3.26 6.23
C TRP A 190 7.34 -2.53 5.17
N HIS A 191 7.11 -1.23 5.05
CA HIS A 191 7.95 -0.26 4.38
C HIS A 191 8.19 0.93 5.34
N SER A 192 9.46 1.33 5.48
CA SER A 192 9.91 2.45 6.31
C SER A 192 10.12 3.71 5.50
#